data_AF-A0A0B4X4V8-F1
#
_entry.id   AF-A0A0B4X4V8-F1
#
_cell.length_a   1.000
_cell.length_b   1.000
_cell.length_c   1.000
_cell.angle_alpha   90.00
_cell.angle_beta   90.00
_cell.angle_gamma   90.00
#
_symmetry.space_group_name_H-M   'P 1'
#
loop_
_entity.id
_entity.type
_entity.pdbx_description
1 polymer ?
#
loop_
_entity_poly.entity_id
_entity_poly.type
_entity_poly.pdbx_seq_one_letter_code
_entity_poly.pdbx_strand_id
1 'polypeptide(L)'
;MNTTEPLTGKPFALEGKSAMMERALSSAGISILFQDSTLTLSYAENLPRHFAELFFAGGSDSDLFGQAHGDYLRTLKFKVLETGTATNAEIDMDVDGEVRTYELKVQRINNEGSLGILSVISEVTELRHREKVLKSLLRELSHRSKNLLAIIQGIATQTARNTLSLDSFLAKFRGRLQSLSNSQDLITDSSWRGAYLFDLAEKQFAPYWPETAGSMPIFGINAHLTPNAAVHLGLALHELIVNSASYGAIAGGAPSITLNCKEAKHNGRKAIEIAWVEILPNRTEIHEFSENSFGKTVLERVVPSSMSGKAELRLVPGRIEYYLQIPETEFEILKRP
;
A
#
# COMPACT_ATOMS: atom_id res chain seq x y z
N MET A 1 48.82 23.36 7.69
CA MET A 1 50.00 22.55 8.00
C MET A 1 49.53 21.10 8.00
N ASN A 2 49.59 20.43 6.84
CA ASN A 2 49.12 19.05 6.67
C ASN A 2 50.26 18.11 7.07
N THR A 3 50.19 17.54 8.26
CA THR A 3 51.06 16.42 8.66
C THR A 3 50.47 15.13 8.07
N THR A 4 50.84 14.83 6.83
CA THR A 4 50.68 13.51 6.21
C THR A 4 51.85 12.62 6.62
N GLU A 5 52.00 12.36 7.93
CA GLU A 5 52.82 11.23 8.37
C GLU A 5 51.96 9.97 8.28
N PRO A 6 52.44 8.89 7.64
CA PRO A 6 51.72 7.64 7.64
C PRO A 6 51.62 7.13 9.08
N LEU A 7 50.40 6.81 9.53
CA LEU A 7 50.16 6.14 10.80
C LEU A 7 50.97 4.84 10.82
N THR A 8 52.09 4.85 11.53
CA THR A 8 53.00 3.70 11.66
C THR A 8 52.48 2.81 12.78
N GLY A 9 51.71 1.78 12.40
CA GLY A 9 51.28 0.72 13.30
C GLY A 9 52.15 -0.53 13.15
N LYS A 10 52.32 -1.30 14.25
CA LYS A 10 52.93 -2.63 14.16
C LYS A 10 52.06 -3.53 13.23
N PRO A 11 52.67 -4.38 12.39
CA PRO A 11 51.93 -5.35 11.58
C PRO A 11 51.12 -6.30 12.46
N PHE A 12 49.96 -6.76 11.95
CA PHE A 12 49.04 -7.64 12.66
C PHE A 12 49.75 -8.92 13.15
N ALA A 13 49.72 -9.15 14.45
CA ALA A 13 50.23 -10.36 15.10
C ALA A 13 49.05 -11.23 15.59
N LEU A 14 49.22 -12.55 15.63
CA LEU A 14 48.22 -13.49 16.17
C LEU A 14 47.80 -13.16 17.61
N GLU A 15 48.69 -12.54 18.39
CA GLU A 15 48.43 -12.00 19.73
C GLU A 15 47.35 -10.89 19.74
N GLY A 16 47.17 -10.17 18.62
CA GLY A 16 46.12 -9.15 18.45
C GLY A 16 44.78 -9.70 17.97
N LYS A 17 44.67 -11.01 17.68
CA LYS A 17 43.45 -11.63 17.14
C LYS A 17 42.29 -11.55 18.13
N SER A 18 42.52 -11.70 19.44
CA SER A 18 41.46 -11.59 20.45
C SER A 18 40.84 -10.20 20.45
N ALA A 19 41.66 -9.16 20.63
CA ALA A 19 41.20 -7.78 20.62
C ALA A 19 40.53 -7.37 19.29
N MET A 20 40.96 -7.93 18.16
CA MET A 20 40.29 -7.74 16.88
C MET A 20 38.90 -8.40 16.86
N MET A 21 38.79 -9.64 17.35
CA MET A 21 37.53 -10.38 17.42
C MET A 21 36.54 -9.71 18.37
N GLU A 22 37.00 -9.24 19.53
CA GLU A 22 36.20 -8.47 20.50
C GLU A 22 35.61 -7.21 19.85
N ARG A 23 36.43 -6.44 19.12
CA ARG A 23 35.95 -5.28 18.35
C ARG A 23 34.98 -5.66 17.24
N ALA A 24 35.22 -6.77 16.54
CA ALA A 24 34.32 -7.26 15.50
C ALA A 24 32.95 -7.65 16.08
N LEU A 25 32.92 -8.38 17.20
CA LEU A 25 31.69 -8.76 17.90
C LEU A 25 30.94 -7.53 18.42
N SER A 26 31.66 -6.59 19.05
CA SER A 26 31.09 -5.34 19.55
C SER A 26 30.48 -4.50 18.42
N SER A 27 31.23 -4.29 17.34
CA SER A 27 30.72 -3.53 16.18
C SER A 27 29.55 -4.21 15.46
N ALA A 28 29.48 -5.54 15.48
CA ALA A 28 28.37 -6.30 14.91
C ALA A 28 27.17 -6.44 15.86
N GLY A 29 27.27 -5.97 17.11
CA GLY A 29 26.22 -6.13 18.13
C GLY A 29 25.96 -7.60 18.48
N ILE A 30 26.99 -8.45 18.38
CA ILE A 30 26.89 -9.88 18.61
C ILE A 30 27.38 -10.21 20.02
N SER A 31 26.53 -10.81 20.83
CA SER A 31 26.92 -11.34 22.13
C SER A 31 27.25 -12.82 22.04
N ILE A 32 28.15 -13.24 22.92
CA ILE A 32 28.53 -14.64 23.07
C ILE A 32 28.15 -15.08 24.48
N LEU A 33 27.57 -16.27 24.56
CA LEU A 33 27.25 -16.95 25.81
C LEU A 33 27.76 -18.38 25.70
N PHE A 34 28.50 -18.84 26.71
CA PHE A 34 28.94 -20.21 26.82
C PHE A 34 28.40 -20.85 28.10
N GLN A 35 27.85 -22.04 27.92
CA GLN A 35 27.38 -22.92 28.98
C GLN A 35 28.13 -24.24 28.94
N ASP A 36 28.40 -24.80 30.11
CA ASP A 36 28.96 -26.13 30.22
C ASP A 36 27.97 -27.25 29.81
N SER A 37 28.38 -28.51 29.93
CA SER A 37 27.55 -29.68 29.63
C SER A 37 26.32 -29.83 30.53
N THR A 38 26.26 -29.12 31.66
CA THR A 38 25.10 -29.07 32.56
C THR A 38 24.15 -27.91 32.24
N LEU A 39 24.45 -27.14 31.18
CA LEU A 39 23.78 -25.91 30.77
C LEU A 39 23.90 -24.77 31.79
N THR A 40 24.97 -24.78 32.58
CA THR A 40 25.28 -23.72 33.53
C THR A 40 26.12 -22.63 32.85
N LEU A 41 25.74 -21.37 33.04
CA LEU A 41 26.44 -20.21 32.46
C LEU A 41 27.88 -20.15 32.99
N SER A 42 28.86 -20.24 32.09
CA SER A 42 30.28 -20.19 32.46
C SER A 42 30.97 -18.93 31.95
N TYR A 43 30.53 -18.39 30.81
CA TYR A 43 31.14 -17.22 30.19
C TYR A 43 30.11 -16.45 29.36
N ALA A 44 30.23 -15.13 29.35
CA ALA A 44 29.49 -14.27 28.45
C ALA A 44 30.32 -13.05 28.05
N GLU A 45 30.06 -12.55 26.85
CA GLU A 45 30.78 -11.41 26.29
C GLU A 45 29.87 -10.56 25.42
N ASN A 46 30.08 -9.25 25.46
CA ASN A 46 29.35 -8.24 24.68
C ASN A 46 27.81 -8.35 24.82
N LEU A 47 27.34 -8.71 26.03
CA LEU A 47 25.91 -8.73 26.35
C LEU A 47 25.33 -7.31 26.36
N PRO A 48 24.13 -7.08 25.80
CA PRO A 48 23.34 -5.89 26.07
C PRO A 48 23.24 -5.60 27.57
N ARG A 49 23.19 -4.32 27.94
CA ARG A 49 23.23 -3.89 29.35
C ARG A 49 22.23 -4.62 30.25
N HIS A 50 20.98 -4.77 29.79
CA HIS A 50 19.93 -5.46 30.55
C HIS A 50 20.21 -6.96 30.77
N PHE A 51 20.97 -7.61 29.88
CA PHE A 51 21.44 -8.98 30.12
C PHE A 51 22.72 -9.00 30.96
N ALA A 52 23.62 -8.04 30.78
CA ALA A 52 24.87 -7.96 31.51
C ALA A 52 24.63 -7.78 33.02
N GLU A 53 23.60 -7.04 33.41
CA GLU A 53 23.21 -6.83 34.82
C GLU A 53 22.61 -8.10 35.47
N LEU A 54 22.11 -9.04 34.66
CA LEU A 54 21.52 -10.31 35.12
C LEU A 54 22.51 -11.49 35.08
N PHE A 55 23.61 -11.36 34.33
CA PHE A 55 24.58 -12.43 34.14
C PHE A 55 25.43 -12.66 35.40
N PHE A 56 25.55 -13.94 35.79
CA PHE A 56 26.57 -14.40 36.73
C PHE A 56 27.01 -15.83 36.38
N ALA A 57 28.28 -16.14 36.63
CA ALA A 57 28.81 -17.49 36.45
C ALA A 57 28.15 -18.46 37.44
N GLY A 58 27.69 -19.61 36.97
CA GLY A 58 26.86 -20.53 37.74
C GLY A 58 25.35 -20.37 37.53
N GLY A 59 24.91 -19.33 36.81
CA GLY A 59 23.50 -19.09 36.50
C GLY A 59 22.96 -19.96 35.37
N SER A 60 21.74 -19.68 34.94
CA SER A 60 21.00 -20.38 33.89
C SER A 60 20.35 -19.41 32.89
N ASP A 61 19.83 -19.94 31.78
CA ASP A 61 19.06 -19.15 30.84
C ASP A 61 17.79 -18.53 31.44
N SER A 62 17.22 -19.15 32.48
CA SER A 62 16.06 -18.59 33.20
C SER A 62 16.39 -17.31 33.94
N ASP A 63 17.64 -17.15 34.39
CA ASP A 63 18.11 -15.94 35.06
C ASP A 63 18.28 -14.78 34.06
N LEU A 64 18.64 -15.08 32.80
CA LEU A 64 18.84 -14.08 31.74
C LEU A 64 17.55 -13.72 31.00
N PHE A 65 16.73 -14.71 30.66
CA PHE A 65 15.59 -14.56 29.75
C PHE A 65 14.23 -14.74 30.43
N GLY A 66 14.22 -14.98 31.75
CA GLY A 66 13.02 -15.32 32.51
C GLY A 66 12.61 -16.79 32.35
N GLN A 67 11.75 -17.26 33.26
CA GLN A 67 11.44 -18.68 33.42
C GLN A 67 10.92 -19.34 32.12
N ALA A 68 9.97 -18.71 31.42
CA ALA A 68 9.36 -19.30 30.24
C ALA A 68 10.35 -19.49 29.08
N HIS A 69 11.17 -18.47 28.78
CA HIS A 69 12.20 -18.57 27.75
C HIS A 69 13.36 -19.45 28.20
N GLY A 70 13.72 -19.43 29.48
CA GLY A 70 14.75 -20.28 30.06
C GLY A 70 14.42 -21.77 29.93
N ASP A 71 13.20 -22.19 30.27
CA ASP A 71 12.76 -23.59 30.15
C ASP A 71 12.72 -24.05 28.68
N TYR A 72 12.28 -23.18 27.77
CA TYR A 72 12.30 -23.41 26.33
C TYR A 72 13.73 -23.58 25.79
N LEU A 73 14.63 -22.64 26.12
CA LEU A 73 16.03 -22.66 25.68
C LEU A 73 16.78 -23.85 26.28
N ARG A 74 16.52 -24.20 27.54
CA ARG A 74 17.11 -25.39 28.19
C ARG A 74 16.76 -26.65 27.43
N THR A 75 15.49 -26.84 27.09
CA THR A 75 15.02 -28.01 26.33
C THR A 75 15.69 -28.08 24.96
N LEU A 76 15.76 -26.94 24.26
CA LEU A 76 16.39 -26.82 22.94
C LEU A 76 17.90 -27.09 23.00
N LYS A 77 18.61 -26.49 23.95
CA LYS A 77 20.07 -26.63 24.14
C LYS A 77 20.46 -28.05 24.55
N PHE A 78 19.66 -28.71 25.38
CA PHE A 78 19.88 -30.11 25.73
C PHE A 78 19.85 -31.02 24.50
N LYS A 79 18.88 -30.81 23.60
CA LYS A 79 18.81 -31.52 22.32
C LYS A 79 20.02 -31.24 21.43
N VAL A 80 20.53 -30.01 21.41
CA VAL A 80 21.76 -29.67 20.67
C VAL A 80 22.99 -30.36 21.28
N LEU A 81 23.08 -30.44 22.62
CA LEU A 81 24.16 -31.18 23.30
C LEU A 81 24.16 -32.65 22.92
N GLU A 82 23.00 -33.31 22.96
CA GLU A 82 22.86 -34.73 22.63
C GLU A 82 23.16 -35.00 21.15
N THR A 83 22.49 -34.27 20.25
CA THR A 83 22.53 -34.55 18.81
C THR A 83 23.74 -33.95 18.11
N GLY A 84 24.34 -32.90 18.66
CA GLY A 84 25.36 -32.09 18.01
C GLY A 84 24.87 -31.24 16.84
N THR A 85 23.56 -31.25 16.54
CA THR A 85 22.99 -30.48 15.42
C THR A 85 22.73 -29.05 15.86
N ALA A 86 23.37 -28.08 15.22
CA ALA A 86 23.15 -26.66 15.48
C ALA A 86 21.69 -26.26 15.19
N THR A 87 21.15 -25.31 15.96
CA THR A 87 19.81 -24.78 15.76
C THR A 87 19.77 -23.28 16.07
N ASN A 88 18.74 -22.61 15.59
CA ASN A 88 18.43 -21.24 15.98
C ASN A 88 17.19 -21.22 16.88
N ALA A 89 17.14 -20.23 17.76
CA ALA A 89 15.97 -19.89 18.56
C ALA A 89 15.73 -18.38 18.44
N GLU A 90 14.47 -17.97 18.57
CA GLU A 90 14.08 -16.57 18.60
C GLU A 90 13.23 -16.36 19.84
N ILE A 91 13.55 -15.31 20.60
CA ILE A 91 12.79 -14.91 21.80
C ILE A 91 12.44 -13.43 21.70
N ASP A 92 11.22 -13.11 22.13
CA ASP A 92 10.75 -11.74 22.27
C ASP A 92 10.77 -11.39 23.76
N MET A 93 11.42 -10.30 24.12
CA MET A 93 11.46 -9.81 25.50
C MET A 93 10.93 -8.40 25.61
N ASP A 94 10.24 -8.10 26.70
CA ASP A 94 9.92 -6.73 27.10
C ASP A 94 11.13 -6.12 27.82
N VAL A 95 11.72 -5.09 27.23
CA VAL A 95 12.85 -4.33 27.78
C VAL A 95 12.46 -2.87 27.80
N ASP A 96 12.31 -2.31 29.01
CA ASP A 96 11.90 -0.91 29.24
C ASP A 96 10.56 -0.52 28.58
N GLY A 97 9.62 -1.47 28.44
CA GLY A 97 8.32 -1.26 27.82
C GLY A 97 8.31 -1.41 26.30
N GLU A 98 9.43 -1.79 25.69
CA GLU A 98 9.54 -2.11 24.27
C GLU A 98 9.84 -3.59 24.06
N VAL A 99 9.14 -4.21 23.10
CA VAL A 99 9.42 -5.59 22.72
C VAL A 99 10.65 -5.64 21.84
N ARG A 100 11.70 -6.31 22.32
CA ARG A 100 12.94 -6.60 21.58
C ARG A 100 13.01 -8.07 21.22
N THR A 101 13.44 -8.35 20.00
CA THR A 101 13.57 -9.71 19.48
C THR A 101 15.04 -10.10 19.40
N TYR A 102 15.40 -11.21 20.04
CA TYR A 102 16.76 -11.77 20.02
C TYR A 102 16.79 -13.10 19.26
N GLU A 103 17.70 -13.22 18.29
CA GLU A 103 18.05 -14.49 17.66
C GLU A 103 19.23 -15.11 18.42
N LEU A 104 19.10 -16.38 18.80
CA LEU A 104 20.14 -17.19 19.43
C LEU A 104 20.54 -18.31 18.48
N LYS A 105 21.77 -18.29 17.98
CA LYS A 105 22.36 -19.42 17.24
C LYS A 105 23.09 -20.32 18.22
N VAL A 106 22.56 -21.52 18.40
CA VAL A 106 22.99 -22.47 19.43
C VAL A 106 23.78 -23.60 18.78
N GLN A 107 25.01 -23.79 19.25
CA GLN A 107 25.92 -24.80 18.71
C GLN A 107 26.62 -25.54 19.86
N ARG A 108 26.83 -26.84 19.67
CA ARG A 108 27.67 -27.63 20.58
C ARG A 108 29.13 -27.39 20.25
N ILE A 109 29.95 -27.08 21.25
CA ILE A 109 31.40 -27.02 21.11
C ILE A 109 32.06 -28.15 21.88
N ASN A 110 33.16 -28.65 21.34
CA ASN A 110 34.04 -29.61 22.00
C ASN A 110 35.48 -29.19 21.71
N ASN A 111 36.10 -28.45 22.63
CA ASN A 111 37.46 -27.97 22.47
C ASN A 111 38.29 -28.25 23.74
N GLU A 112 39.45 -28.89 23.58
CA GLU A 112 40.43 -29.19 24.64
C GLU A 112 39.82 -29.69 25.98
N GLY A 113 38.76 -30.52 25.92
CA GLY A 113 38.11 -31.11 27.09
C GLY A 113 36.90 -30.34 27.64
N SER A 114 36.56 -29.18 27.09
CA SER A 114 35.36 -28.41 27.44
C SER A 114 34.21 -28.72 26.47
N LEU A 115 33.33 -29.62 26.87
CA LEU A 115 32.06 -29.89 26.18
C LEU A 115 30.99 -28.92 26.69
N GLY A 116 30.32 -28.22 25.78
CA GLY A 116 29.28 -27.28 26.16
C GLY A 116 28.50 -26.71 24.98
N ILE A 117 27.72 -25.67 25.27
CA ILE A 117 26.93 -24.92 24.30
C ILE A 117 27.52 -23.51 24.14
N LEU A 118 27.77 -23.14 22.90
CA LEU A 118 27.99 -21.76 22.48
C LEU A 118 26.67 -21.22 21.92
N SER A 119 26.17 -20.15 22.52
CA SER A 119 25.05 -19.38 21.98
C SER A 119 25.56 -18.02 21.50
N VAL A 120 25.32 -17.72 20.23
CA VAL A 120 25.58 -16.42 19.63
C VAL A 120 24.25 -15.66 19.61
N ILE A 121 24.19 -14.53 20.28
CA ILE A 121 22.97 -13.74 20.46
C ILE A 121 23.09 -12.46 19.63
N SER A 122 22.07 -12.14 18.86
CA SER A 122 21.98 -10.87 18.13
C SER A 122 20.58 -10.30 18.20
N GLU A 123 20.46 -9.00 18.43
CA GLU A 123 19.17 -8.31 18.37
C GLU A 123 18.72 -8.18 16.91
N VAL A 124 17.53 -8.68 16.61
CA VAL A 124 16.92 -8.67 15.27
C VAL A 124 15.59 -7.91 15.23
N THR A 125 15.30 -7.12 16.27
CA THR A 125 14.06 -6.33 16.43
C THR A 125 13.74 -5.53 15.16
N GLU A 126 14.68 -4.70 14.70
CA GLU A 126 14.47 -3.83 13.54
C GLU A 126 14.29 -4.65 12.24
N LEU A 127 15.05 -5.73 12.09
CA LEU A 127 14.93 -6.64 10.95
C LEU A 127 13.54 -7.28 10.91
N ARG A 128 13.05 -7.81 12.04
CA ARG A 128 11.71 -8.40 12.17
C ARG A 128 10.62 -7.37 11.98
N HIS A 129 10.81 -6.15 12.46
CA HIS A 129 9.87 -5.05 12.22
C HIS A 129 9.77 -4.72 10.73
N ARG A 130 10.90 -4.55 10.03
CA ARG A 130 10.95 -4.31 8.58
C ARG A 130 10.31 -5.45 7.79
N GLU A 131 10.57 -6.71 8.16
CA GLU A 131 9.93 -7.88 7.54
C GLU A 131 8.41 -7.91 7.74
N LYS A 132 7.93 -7.58 8.95
CA LYS A 132 6.49 -7.50 9.26
C LYS A 132 5.83 -6.39 8.43
N VAL A 133 6.44 -5.20 8.37
CA VAL A 133 5.96 -4.08 7.55
C VAL A 133 5.91 -4.47 6.08
N LEU A 134 6.99 -5.05 5.53
CA LEU A 134 7.05 -5.48 4.13
C LEU A 134 5.96 -6.52 3.81
N LYS A 135 5.77 -7.53 4.67
CA LYS A 135 4.70 -8.54 4.48
C LYS A 135 3.31 -7.90 4.49
N SER A 136 3.08 -6.90 5.34
CA SER A 136 1.82 -6.16 5.38
C SER A 136 1.59 -5.38 4.07
N LEU A 137 2.60 -4.65 3.61
CA LEU A 137 2.54 -3.89 2.35
C LEU A 137 2.31 -4.81 1.14
N LEU A 138 2.98 -5.97 1.09
CA LEU A 138 2.78 -6.96 0.01
C LEU A 138 1.34 -7.50 0.02
N ARG A 139 0.76 -7.74 1.20
CA ARG A 139 -0.62 -8.20 1.33
C ARG A 139 -1.61 -7.13 0.85
N GLU A 140 -1.38 -5.88 1.23
CA GLU A 140 -2.20 -4.76 0.80
C GLU A 140 -2.11 -4.55 -0.72
N LEU A 141 -0.90 -4.58 -1.29
CA LEU A 141 -0.69 -4.52 -2.74
C LEU A 141 -1.40 -5.67 -3.47
N SER A 142 -1.32 -6.89 -2.94
CA SER A 142 -2.03 -8.04 -3.50
C SER A 142 -3.55 -7.85 -3.47
N HIS A 143 -4.10 -7.33 -2.38
CA HIS A 143 -5.53 -7.02 -2.27
C HIS A 143 -5.95 -5.97 -3.30
N ARG A 144 -5.18 -4.88 -3.43
CA ARG A 144 -5.45 -3.82 -4.42
C ARG A 144 -5.36 -4.33 -5.85
N SER A 145 -4.39 -5.18 -6.17
CA SER A 145 -4.28 -5.83 -7.47
C SER A 145 -5.50 -6.70 -7.80
N LYS A 146 -5.98 -7.50 -6.83
CA LYS A 146 -7.23 -8.28 -6.98
C LYS A 146 -8.44 -7.37 -7.24
N ASN A 147 -8.54 -6.25 -6.52
CA ASN A 147 -9.62 -5.29 -6.74
C ASN A 147 -9.58 -4.69 -8.16
N LEU A 148 -8.39 -4.28 -8.64
CA LEU A 148 -8.24 -3.75 -9.99
C LEU A 148 -8.61 -4.79 -11.06
N LEU A 149 -8.17 -6.05 -10.88
CA LEU A 149 -8.54 -7.13 -11.79
C LEU A 149 -10.06 -7.38 -11.83
N ALA A 150 -10.73 -7.31 -10.68
CA ALA A 150 -12.19 -7.43 -10.62
C ALA A 150 -12.89 -6.28 -11.38
N ILE A 151 -12.39 -5.05 -11.26
CA ILE A 151 -12.90 -3.89 -12.03
C ILE A 151 -12.71 -4.11 -13.53
N ILE A 152 -11.52 -4.54 -13.96
CA ILE A 152 -11.23 -4.82 -15.38
C ILE A 152 -12.15 -5.92 -15.92
N GLN A 153 -12.37 -6.99 -15.15
CA GLN A 153 -13.30 -8.06 -15.53
C GLN A 153 -14.75 -7.55 -15.64
N GLY A 154 -15.17 -6.66 -14.74
CA GLY A 154 -16.47 -6.00 -14.80
C GLY A 154 -16.64 -5.17 -16.08
N ILE A 155 -15.63 -4.36 -16.41
CA ILE A 155 -15.59 -3.55 -17.64
C ILE A 155 -15.66 -4.46 -18.87
N ALA A 156 -14.87 -5.52 -18.93
CA ALA A 156 -14.85 -6.46 -20.05
C ALA A 156 -16.22 -7.15 -20.24
N THR A 157 -16.77 -7.72 -19.15
CA THR A 157 -18.06 -8.41 -19.16
C THR A 157 -19.19 -7.49 -19.62
N GLN A 158 -19.23 -6.28 -19.06
CA GLN A 158 -20.27 -5.33 -19.39
C GLN A 158 -20.10 -4.78 -20.82
N THR A 159 -18.87 -4.62 -21.31
CA THR A 159 -18.61 -4.18 -22.69
C THR A 159 -19.10 -5.23 -23.68
N ALA A 160 -18.76 -6.50 -23.44
CA ALA A 160 -19.15 -7.62 -24.30
C ALA A 160 -20.69 -7.75 -24.43
N ARG A 161 -21.43 -7.55 -23.34
CA ARG A 161 -22.91 -7.62 -23.34
C ARG A 161 -23.59 -6.55 -24.20
N ASN A 162 -22.92 -5.43 -24.49
CA ASN A 162 -23.52 -4.25 -25.13
C ASN A 162 -22.85 -3.90 -26.47
N THR A 163 -22.11 -4.84 -27.08
CA THR A 163 -21.46 -4.66 -28.38
C THR A 163 -21.83 -5.79 -29.32
N LEU A 164 -22.15 -5.43 -30.57
CA LEU A 164 -22.62 -6.37 -31.60
C LEU A 164 -21.48 -6.92 -32.48
N SER A 165 -20.27 -6.36 -32.38
CA SER A 165 -19.09 -6.81 -33.14
C SER A 165 -17.81 -6.76 -32.31
N LEU A 166 -16.82 -7.59 -32.69
CA LEU A 166 -15.52 -7.62 -32.05
C LEU A 166 -14.78 -6.27 -32.17
N ASP A 167 -14.86 -5.61 -33.32
CA ASP A 167 -14.21 -4.31 -33.52
C ASP A 167 -14.79 -3.23 -32.60
N SER A 168 -16.13 -3.22 -32.45
CA SER A 168 -16.81 -2.31 -31.52
C SER A 168 -16.44 -2.60 -30.06
N PHE A 169 -16.32 -3.89 -29.70
CA PHE A 169 -15.83 -4.32 -28.40
C PHE A 169 -14.41 -3.80 -28.14
N LEU A 170 -13.47 -4.06 -29.05
CA LEU A 170 -12.06 -3.70 -28.89
C LEU A 170 -11.88 -2.18 -28.78
N ALA A 171 -12.57 -1.40 -29.59
CA ALA A 171 -12.51 0.06 -29.54
C ALA A 171 -13.01 0.61 -28.19
N LYS A 172 -14.20 0.18 -27.74
CA LYS A 172 -14.79 0.64 -26.48
C LYS A 172 -14.01 0.15 -25.26
N PHE A 173 -13.57 -1.10 -25.26
CA PHE A 173 -12.81 -1.67 -24.14
C PHE A 173 -11.47 -0.98 -23.95
N ARG A 174 -10.75 -0.66 -25.05
CA ARG A 174 -9.49 0.10 -24.98
C ARG A 174 -9.69 1.51 -24.43
N GLY A 175 -10.73 2.23 -24.88
CA GLY A 175 -11.05 3.56 -24.35
C GLY A 175 -11.28 3.54 -22.83
N ARG A 176 -12.02 2.54 -22.34
CA ARG A 176 -12.30 2.37 -20.90
C ARG A 176 -11.08 1.97 -20.09
N LEU A 177 -10.23 1.09 -20.63
CA LEU A 177 -8.96 0.76 -20.00
C LEU A 177 -8.05 2.00 -19.90
N GLN A 178 -8.04 2.86 -20.92
CA GLN A 178 -7.29 4.11 -20.86
C GLN A 178 -7.85 5.06 -19.80
N SER A 179 -9.18 5.21 -19.71
CA SER A 179 -9.82 6.00 -18.65
C SER A 179 -9.51 5.46 -17.25
N LEU A 180 -9.52 4.14 -17.08
CA LEU A 180 -9.12 3.48 -15.84
C LEU A 180 -7.65 3.76 -15.52
N SER A 181 -6.75 3.66 -16.51
CA SER A 181 -5.33 3.98 -16.36
C SER A 181 -5.12 5.42 -15.89
N ASN A 182 -5.82 6.38 -16.52
CA ASN A 182 -5.70 7.79 -16.16
C ASN A 182 -6.11 8.05 -14.71
N SER A 183 -7.18 7.38 -14.24
CA SER A 183 -7.64 7.45 -12.86
C SER A 183 -6.66 6.78 -11.90
N GLN A 184 -6.08 5.64 -12.31
CA GLN A 184 -5.11 4.87 -11.54
C GLN A 184 -3.79 5.62 -11.33
N ASP A 185 -3.32 6.37 -12.35
CA ASP A 185 -2.15 7.22 -12.22
C ASP A 185 -2.35 8.26 -11.10
N LEU A 186 -3.49 8.97 -11.09
CA LEU A 186 -3.79 9.99 -10.06
C LEU A 186 -3.82 9.38 -8.65
N ILE A 187 -4.40 8.18 -8.54
CA ILE A 187 -4.43 7.43 -7.28
C ILE A 187 -3.01 7.02 -6.87
N THR A 188 -2.16 6.64 -7.81
CA THR A 188 -0.79 6.20 -7.52
C THR A 188 0.08 7.40 -7.10
N ASP A 189 -0.06 8.53 -7.78
CA ASP A 189 0.64 9.79 -7.49
C ASP A 189 0.27 10.33 -6.10
N SER A 190 -0.96 10.08 -5.64
CA SER A 190 -1.43 10.47 -4.29
C SER A 190 -1.10 9.44 -3.19
N SER A 191 -0.16 8.52 -3.43
CA SER A 191 0.15 7.41 -2.51
C SER A 191 -1.09 6.59 -2.11
N TRP A 192 -1.97 6.35 -3.08
CA TRP A 192 -3.19 5.56 -2.94
C TRP A 192 -4.26 6.16 -2.03
N ARG A 193 -4.16 7.45 -1.73
CA ARG A 193 -5.19 8.14 -0.93
C ARG A 193 -6.44 8.45 -1.75
N GLY A 194 -6.31 8.60 -3.07
CA GLY A 194 -7.43 8.90 -3.95
C GLY A 194 -7.11 9.94 -5.00
N ALA A 195 -8.09 10.76 -5.38
CA ALA A 195 -7.89 11.85 -6.33
C ALA A 195 -8.83 13.02 -6.05
N TYR A 196 -8.38 14.23 -6.30
CA TYR A 196 -9.26 15.40 -6.31
C TYR A 196 -10.19 15.34 -7.53
N LEU A 197 -11.45 15.72 -7.33
CA LEU A 197 -12.46 15.75 -8.39
C LEU A 197 -12.01 16.55 -9.61
N PHE A 198 -11.38 17.70 -9.40
CA PHE A 198 -11.01 18.60 -10.49
C PHE A 198 -9.89 17.99 -11.32
N ASP A 199 -8.83 17.48 -10.68
CA ASP A 199 -7.71 16.80 -11.36
C ASP A 199 -8.20 15.57 -12.13
N LEU A 200 -9.11 14.79 -11.54
CA LEU A 200 -9.72 13.64 -12.19
C LEU A 200 -10.50 14.05 -13.44
N ALA A 201 -11.36 15.07 -13.33
CA ALA A 201 -12.12 15.57 -14.45
C ALA A 201 -11.18 16.10 -15.55
N GLU A 202 -10.23 16.97 -15.21
CA GLU A 202 -9.27 17.55 -16.15
C GLU A 202 -8.54 16.46 -16.94
N LYS A 203 -8.06 15.42 -16.24
CA LYS A 203 -7.36 14.30 -16.88
C LYS A 203 -8.25 13.46 -17.80
N GLN A 204 -9.54 13.31 -17.48
CA GLN A 204 -10.50 12.60 -18.35
C GLN A 204 -10.89 13.41 -19.58
N PHE A 205 -11.02 14.72 -19.46
CA PHE A 205 -11.40 15.60 -20.56
C PHE A 205 -10.25 15.96 -21.50
N ALA A 206 -9.00 15.96 -21.01
CA ALA A 206 -7.82 16.38 -21.78
C ALA A 206 -7.73 15.81 -23.22
N PRO A 207 -8.07 14.53 -23.50
CA PRO A 207 -7.98 14.00 -24.87
C PRO A 207 -9.08 14.50 -25.82
N TYR A 208 -10.16 15.06 -25.30
CA TYR A 208 -11.39 15.38 -26.06
C TYR A 208 -11.75 16.87 -26.04
N TRP A 209 -11.23 17.64 -25.08
CA TRP A 209 -11.55 19.06 -24.95
C TRP A 209 -10.79 19.89 -25.99
N PRO A 210 -11.48 20.70 -26.82
CA PRO A 210 -10.80 21.53 -27.83
C PRO A 210 -9.91 22.59 -27.19
N GLU A 211 -8.69 22.78 -27.71
CA GLU A 211 -7.78 23.84 -27.24
C GLU A 211 -8.40 25.25 -27.36
N THR A 212 -9.27 25.44 -28.35
CA THR A 212 -9.97 26.70 -28.61
C THR A 212 -11.12 26.99 -27.64
N ALA A 213 -11.55 26.01 -26.84
CA ALA A 213 -12.70 26.14 -25.93
C ALA A 213 -12.34 26.75 -24.56
N GLY A 214 -11.06 27.03 -24.30
CA GLY A 214 -10.59 27.61 -23.04
C GLY A 214 -10.63 26.61 -21.88
N SER A 215 -10.59 27.12 -20.65
CA SER A 215 -10.61 26.29 -19.44
C SER A 215 -11.91 25.51 -19.30
N MET A 216 -11.79 24.30 -18.76
CA MET A 216 -12.93 23.45 -18.55
C MET A 216 -13.88 24.02 -17.47
N PRO A 217 -15.20 24.05 -17.72
CA PRO A 217 -16.19 24.57 -16.78
C PRO A 217 -16.49 23.59 -15.64
N ILE A 218 -15.51 23.40 -14.75
CA ILE A 218 -15.65 22.67 -13.49
C ILE A 218 -15.90 23.68 -12.36
N PHE A 219 -16.95 23.46 -11.57
CA PHE A 219 -17.35 24.36 -10.49
C PHE A 219 -17.64 23.63 -9.19
N GLY A 220 -17.68 24.42 -8.12
CA GLY A 220 -18.10 23.97 -6.80
C GLY A 220 -16.99 23.32 -5.99
N ILE A 221 -17.30 22.22 -5.30
CA ILE A 221 -16.42 21.61 -4.31
C ILE A 221 -15.41 20.69 -4.98
N ASN A 222 -14.12 20.98 -4.82
CA ASN A 222 -13.05 20.07 -5.20
C ASN A 222 -12.83 18.99 -4.13
N ALA A 223 -13.77 18.05 -4.05
CA ALA A 223 -13.73 16.97 -3.07
C ALA A 223 -12.56 16.01 -3.35
N HIS A 224 -11.92 15.52 -2.29
CA HIS A 224 -10.94 14.45 -2.38
C HIS A 224 -11.67 13.11 -2.34
N LEU A 225 -11.70 12.39 -3.46
CA LEU A 225 -12.41 11.14 -3.65
C LEU A 225 -11.53 9.97 -3.22
N THR A 226 -12.11 8.93 -2.61
CA THR A 226 -11.38 7.68 -2.35
C THR A 226 -10.90 7.03 -3.66
N PRO A 227 -9.98 6.05 -3.62
CA PRO A 227 -9.60 5.31 -4.82
C PRO A 227 -10.78 4.62 -5.53
N ASN A 228 -11.73 4.08 -4.75
CA ASN A 228 -12.93 3.45 -5.31
C ASN A 228 -13.80 4.47 -6.05
N ALA A 229 -14.04 5.62 -5.43
CA ALA A 229 -14.81 6.72 -6.00
C ALA A 229 -14.16 7.31 -7.25
N ALA A 230 -12.85 7.54 -7.21
CA ALA A 230 -12.09 8.11 -8.31
C ALA A 230 -12.13 7.23 -9.56
N VAL A 231 -11.99 5.91 -9.41
CA VAL A 231 -12.09 4.97 -10.54
C VAL A 231 -13.47 4.98 -11.19
N HIS A 232 -14.53 4.87 -10.37
CA HIS A 232 -15.89 4.76 -10.90
C HIS A 232 -16.40 6.09 -11.46
N LEU A 233 -16.08 7.21 -10.82
CA LEU A 233 -16.38 8.52 -11.37
C LEU A 233 -15.57 8.80 -12.64
N GLY A 234 -14.29 8.43 -12.69
CA GLY A 234 -13.47 8.56 -13.89
C GLY A 234 -14.07 7.82 -15.07
N LEU A 235 -14.62 6.62 -14.84
CA LEU A 235 -15.37 5.86 -15.85
C LEU A 235 -16.67 6.56 -16.26
N ALA A 236 -17.45 7.10 -15.31
CA ALA A 236 -18.68 7.84 -15.60
C ALA A 236 -18.40 9.07 -16.49
N LEU A 237 -17.39 9.86 -16.11
CA LEU A 237 -16.95 11.03 -16.87
C LEU A 237 -16.49 10.62 -18.27
N HIS A 238 -15.71 9.54 -18.40
CA HIS A 238 -15.30 9.04 -19.70
C HIS A 238 -16.47 8.70 -20.62
N GLU A 239 -17.48 7.98 -20.12
CA GLU A 239 -18.66 7.65 -20.94
C GLU A 239 -19.43 8.92 -21.36
N LEU A 240 -19.58 9.91 -20.48
CA LEU A 240 -20.22 11.20 -20.80
C LEU A 240 -19.42 11.99 -21.85
N ILE A 241 -18.09 12.06 -21.68
CA ILE A 241 -17.18 12.78 -22.58
C ILE A 241 -17.16 12.12 -23.96
N VAL A 242 -17.02 10.80 -24.03
CA VAL A 242 -17.02 10.07 -25.31
C VAL A 242 -18.37 10.23 -26.02
N ASN A 243 -19.48 10.20 -25.28
CA ASN A 243 -20.80 10.45 -25.85
C ASN A 243 -20.89 11.86 -26.43
N SER A 244 -20.41 12.87 -25.69
CA SER A 244 -20.40 14.25 -26.16
C SER A 244 -19.50 14.46 -27.39
N ALA A 245 -18.32 13.83 -27.40
CA ALA A 245 -17.37 13.89 -28.52
C ALA A 245 -17.86 13.17 -29.78
N SER A 246 -18.72 12.16 -29.62
CA SER A 246 -19.27 11.40 -30.75
C SER A 246 -20.56 12.03 -31.30
N TYR A 247 -21.42 12.53 -30.41
CA TYR A 247 -22.81 12.87 -30.75
C TYR A 247 -23.34 14.15 -30.10
N GLY A 248 -22.57 14.82 -29.25
CA GLY A 248 -23.06 15.93 -28.42
C GLY A 248 -22.37 17.26 -28.67
N ALA A 249 -22.22 18.05 -27.61
CA ALA A 249 -21.71 19.41 -27.64
C ALA A 249 -20.24 19.51 -28.09
N ILE A 250 -19.38 18.55 -27.72
CA ILE A 250 -17.98 18.52 -28.19
C ILE A 250 -17.95 18.26 -29.70
N ALA A 251 -18.74 17.30 -30.21
CA ALA A 251 -18.85 17.04 -31.64
C ALA A 251 -19.35 18.27 -32.43
N GLY A 252 -20.23 19.07 -31.81
CA GLY A 252 -20.77 20.30 -32.38
C GLY A 252 -19.81 21.50 -32.42
N GLY A 253 -18.58 21.39 -31.88
CA GLY A 253 -17.56 22.43 -31.94
C GLY A 253 -17.77 23.64 -31.01
N ALA A 254 -18.86 23.66 -30.23
CA ALA A 254 -19.15 24.66 -29.21
C ALA A 254 -19.50 23.94 -27.90
N PRO A 255 -18.50 23.46 -27.13
CA PRO A 255 -18.75 22.62 -25.98
C PRO A 255 -19.43 23.42 -24.87
N SER A 256 -20.75 23.24 -24.73
CA SER A 256 -21.56 23.81 -23.66
C SER A 256 -21.83 22.75 -22.58
N ILE A 257 -20.74 22.26 -21.98
CA ILE A 257 -20.77 21.30 -20.88
C ILE A 257 -20.53 22.05 -19.58
N THR A 258 -21.04 21.55 -18.46
CA THR A 258 -20.72 22.04 -17.11
C THR A 258 -20.66 20.87 -16.16
N LEU A 259 -19.61 20.84 -15.33
CA LEU A 259 -19.48 19.90 -14.23
C LEU A 259 -19.52 20.68 -12.91
N ASN A 260 -20.52 20.45 -12.07
CA ASN A 260 -20.67 21.16 -10.80
C ASN A 260 -20.78 20.18 -9.63
N CYS A 261 -20.03 20.44 -8.57
CA CYS A 261 -20.07 19.65 -7.33
C CYS A 261 -20.58 20.48 -6.16
N LYS A 262 -21.60 19.98 -5.46
CA LYS A 262 -22.18 20.66 -4.27
C LYS A 262 -22.43 19.66 -3.15
N GLU A 263 -22.56 20.16 -1.92
CA GLU A 263 -23.04 19.33 -0.82
C GLU A 263 -24.49 18.88 -1.07
N ALA A 264 -24.79 17.66 -0.66
CA ALA A 264 -26.09 17.04 -0.78
C ALA A 264 -26.37 16.16 0.45
N LYS A 265 -27.53 15.50 0.46
CA LYS A 265 -27.86 14.47 1.44
C LYS A 265 -28.26 13.19 0.72
N HIS A 266 -27.72 12.06 1.17
CA HIS A 266 -28.09 10.74 0.71
C HIS A 266 -28.56 9.92 1.92
N ASN A 267 -29.81 9.46 1.91
CA ASN A 267 -30.43 8.74 3.03
C ASN A 267 -30.28 9.44 4.40
N GLY A 268 -30.43 10.77 4.41
CA GLY A 268 -30.29 11.60 5.62
C GLY A 268 -28.86 11.87 6.08
N ARG A 269 -27.85 11.26 5.44
CA ARG A 269 -26.42 11.47 5.72
C ARG A 269 -25.79 12.46 4.75
N LYS A 270 -24.59 12.96 5.08
CA LYS A 270 -23.84 13.86 4.20
C LYS A 270 -23.48 13.16 2.90
N ALA A 271 -23.56 13.90 1.81
CA ALA A 271 -23.18 13.47 0.48
C ALA A 271 -22.64 14.66 -0.31
N ILE A 272 -22.03 14.38 -1.46
CA ILE A 272 -21.86 15.37 -2.53
C ILE A 272 -22.71 14.95 -3.73
N GLU A 273 -23.18 15.92 -4.49
CA GLU A 273 -23.83 15.72 -5.78
C GLU A 273 -22.97 16.33 -6.87
N ILE A 274 -22.58 15.48 -7.81
CA ILE A 274 -21.90 15.86 -9.05
C ILE A 274 -22.95 15.94 -10.14
N ALA A 275 -23.09 17.11 -10.74
CA ALA A 275 -24.00 17.38 -11.83
C ALA A 275 -23.21 17.67 -13.11
N TRP A 276 -23.38 16.82 -14.11
CA TRP A 276 -23.02 17.09 -15.50
C TRP A 276 -24.23 17.65 -16.23
N VAL A 277 -24.07 18.80 -16.88
CA VAL A 277 -25.10 19.38 -17.75
C VAL A 277 -24.47 19.69 -19.08
N GLU A 278 -25.05 19.17 -20.15
CA GLU A 278 -24.62 19.40 -21.52
C GLU A 278 -25.77 19.97 -22.33
N ILE A 279 -25.51 21.07 -23.04
CA ILE A 279 -26.46 21.69 -23.97
C ILE A 279 -26.09 21.27 -25.39
N LEU A 280 -27.03 20.61 -26.07
CA LEU A 280 -26.83 20.12 -27.44
C LEU A 280 -26.93 21.27 -28.45
N PRO A 281 -26.19 21.21 -29.57
CA PRO A 281 -26.27 22.21 -30.63
C PRO A 281 -27.70 22.36 -31.19
N ASN A 282 -28.40 21.25 -31.37
CA ASN A 282 -29.81 21.24 -31.73
C ASN A 282 -30.71 21.19 -30.49
N ARG A 283 -31.38 22.30 -30.19
CA ARG A 283 -32.25 22.43 -29.02
C ARG A 283 -33.57 21.65 -29.08
N THR A 284 -33.89 21.10 -30.25
CA THR A 284 -35.09 20.27 -30.45
C THR A 284 -34.77 18.78 -30.47
N GLU A 285 -33.49 18.42 -30.49
CA GLU A 285 -33.04 17.03 -30.48
C GLU A 285 -33.26 16.42 -29.09
N ILE A 286 -33.90 15.25 -29.05
CA ILE A 286 -33.88 14.38 -27.90
C ILE A 286 -32.82 13.34 -28.18
N HIS A 287 -31.71 13.40 -27.45
CA HIS A 287 -30.63 12.44 -27.60
C HIS A 287 -31.09 11.09 -27.07
N GLU A 288 -31.17 10.08 -27.94
CA GLU A 288 -31.38 8.71 -27.51
C GLU A 288 -30.02 8.05 -27.31
N PHE A 289 -29.63 7.88 -26.04
CA PHE A 289 -28.72 6.79 -25.72
C PHE A 289 -29.41 5.52 -26.19
N SER A 290 -28.83 4.77 -27.15
CA SER A 290 -29.44 3.53 -27.61
C SER A 290 -29.83 2.71 -26.38
N GLU A 291 -31.05 2.12 -26.36
CA GLU A 291 -31.64 1.58 -25.12
C GLU A 291 -30.77 0.52 -24.43
N ASN A 292 -29.80 -0.05 -25.16
CA ASN A 292 -28.76 -0.98 -24.70
C ASN A 292 -27.33 -0.41 -24.79
N SER A 293 -27.16 0.89 -24.72
CA SER A 293 -25.83 1.50 -24.69
C SER A 293 -25.19 1.21 -23.33
N PHE A 294 -23.97 0.66 -23.38
CA PHE A 294 -23.15 0.44 -22.20
C PHE A 294 -23.06 1.69 -21.32
N GLY A 295 -22.92 2.88 -21.93
CA GLY A 295 -22.79 4.15 -21.23
C GLY A 295 -23.95 4.38 -20.26
N LYS A 296 -25.20 4.18 -20.72
CA LYS A 296 -26.38 4.28 -19.85
C LYS A 296 -26.33 3.28 -18.69
N THR A 297 -25.97 2.02 -18.95
CA THR A 297 -25.88 1.02 -17.87
C THR A 297 -24.79 1.36 -16.86
N VAL A 298 -23.64 1.87 -17.31
CA VAL A 298 -22.57 2.28 -16.41
C VAL A 298 -22.98 3.47 -15.55
N LEU A 299 -23.57 4.48 -16.19
CA LEU A 299 -24.01 5.71 -15.52
C LEU A 299 -25.13 5.46 -14.51
N GLU A 300 -26.13 4.64 -14.84
CA GLU A 300 -27.31 4.42 -14.01
C GLU A 300 -27.19 3.27 -13.01
N ARG A 301 -26.33 2.26 -13.27
CA ARG A 301 -26.25 1.05 -12.44
C ARG A 301 -24.88 0.79 -11.87
N VAL A 302 -23.83 0.72 -12.69
CA VAL A 302 -22.50 0.28 -12.24
C VAL A 302 -21.89 1.30 -11.28
N VAL A 303 -21.76 2.55 -11.71
CA VAL A 303 -21.14 3.62 -10.94
C VAL A 303 -21.83 3.86 -9.59
N PRO A 304 -23.16 4.08 -9.52
CA PRO A 304 -23.82 4.31 -8.24
C PRO A 304 -23.75 3.07 -7.32
N SER A 305 -23.88 1.84 -7.86
CA SER A 305 -23.83 0.63 -7.02
C SER A 305 -22.46 0.40 -6.40
N SER A 306 -21.38 0.64 -7.15
CA SER A 306 -20.01 0.46 -6.67
C SER A 306 -19.62 1.40 -5.53
N MET A 307 -20.32 2.53 -5.39
CA MET A 307 -20.03 3.57 -4.41
C MET A 307 -21.13 3.71 -3.35
N SER A 308 -22.13 2.80 -3.35
CA SER A 308 -23.35 2.91 -2.53
C SER A 308 -24.04 4.29 -2.66
N GLY A 309 -23.98 4.86 -3.86
CA GLY A 309 -24.54 6.16 -4.21
C GLY A 309 -25.85 6.04 -4.98
N LYS A 310 -26.25 7.14 -5.62
CA LYS A 310 -27.43 7.19 -6.48
C LYS A 310 -27.12 8.01 -7.72
N ALA A 311 -27.56 7.54 -8.89
CA ALA A 311 -27.42 8.28 -10.13
C ALA A 311 -28.77 8.48 -10.81
N GLU A 312 -28.89 9.57 -11.57
CA GLU A 312 -30.03 9.85 -12.43
C GLU A 312 -29.53 10.48 -13.74
N LEU A 313 -29.89 9.86 -14.87
CA LEU A 313 -29.64 10.39 -16.20
C LEU A 313 -30.97 10.93 -16.77
N ARG A 314 -31.01 12.21 -17.15
CA ARG A 314 -32.16 12.85 -17.77
C ARG A 314 -31.80 13.28 -19.19
N LEU A 315 -32.60 12.82 -20.14
CA LEU A 315 -32.51 13.17 -21.55
C LEU A 315 -33.71 14.04 -21.86
N VAL A 316 -33.49 15.34 -22.01
CA VAL A 316 -34.54 16.33 -22.28
C VAL A 316 -34.23 17.04 -23.60
N PRO A 317 -35.22 17.64 -24.28
CA PRO A 317 -34.97 18.34 -25.53
C PRO A 317 -33.82 19.35 -25.41
N GLY A 318 -32.77 19.15 -26.21
CA GLY A 318 -31.60 20.03 -26.26
C GLY A 318 -30.64 19.92 -25.08
N ARG A 319 -30.84 18.99 -24.11
CA ARG A 319 -29.91 18.81 -22.98
C ARG A 319 -29.75 17.37 -22.52
N ILE A 320 -28.54 17.06 -22.06
CA ILE A 320 -28.22 15.83 -21.34
C ILE A 320 -27.81 16.22 -19.92
N GLU A 321 -28.48 15.67 -18.92
CA GLU A 321 -28.17 15.95 -17.52
C GLU A 321 -27.89 14.64 -16.78
N TYR A 322 -26.77 14.59 -16.07
CA TYR A 322 -26.42 13.45 -15.23
C TYR A 322 -26.10 13.92 -13.81
N TYR A 323 -26.79 13.33 -12.84
CA TYR A 323 -26.64 13.64 -11.42
C TYR A 323 -26.16 12.40 -10.68
N LEU A 324 -25.01 12.49 -10.02
CA LEU A 324 -24.44 11.42 -9.21
C LEU A 324 -24.28 11.89 -7.77
N GLN A 325 -24.93 11.20 -6.84
CA GLN A 325 -24.77 11.39 -5.41
C GLN A 325 -23.77 10.39 -4.85
N ILE A 326 -22.75 10.92 -4.16
CA ILE A 326 -21.67 10.15 -3.55
C ILE A 326 -21.77 10.31 -2.03
N PRO A 327 -21.88 9.22 -1.25
CA PRO A 327 -22.02 9.27 0.20
C PRO A 327 -20.70 9.67 0.90
N GLU A 328 -20.78 10.14 2.14
CA GLU A 328 -19.63 10.58 2.96
C GLU A 328 -18.53 9.53 3.18
N THR A 329 -18.79 8.25 2.90
CA THR A 329 -17.77 7.20 2.97
C THR A 329 -16.80 7.22 1.80
N GLU A 330 -17.10 7.97 0.75
CA GLU A 330 -16.40 7.94 -0.55
C GLU A 330 -15.74 9.27 -0.91
N PHE A 331 -15.81 10.28 -0.03
CA PHE A 331 -15.12 11.55 -0.23
C PHE A 331 -14.75 12.24 1.10
N GLU A 332 -13.78 13.14 1.01
CA GLU A 332 -13.43 14.09 2.06
C GLU A 332 -13.39 15.52 1.47
N ILE A 333 -13.94 16.49 2.20
CA ILE A 333 -13.80 17.92 1.85
C ILE A 333 -12.64 18.47 2.67
N LEU A 334 -11.47 18.48 2.05
CA LEU A 334 -10.27 19.03 2.67
C LEU A 334 -10.34 20.56 2.58
N LYS A 335 -10.43 21.23 3.74
CA LYS A 335 -10.17 22.67 3.80
C LYS A 335 -8.68 22.85 3.49
N ARG A 336 -8.35 23.50 2.37
CA ARG A 336 -6.96 23.91 2.11
C ARG A 336 -6.51 24.78 3.30
N PRO A 337 -5.32 24.51 3.90
CA PRO A 337 -4.76 25.36 4.94
C PRO A 337 -4.44 26.77 4.42
#